data_AF-A0A9D8SQE3-F1
#
_entry.id   AF-A0A9D8SQE3-F1
#
_cell.length_a   1.000
_cell.length_b   1.000
_cell.length_c   1.000
_cell.angle_alpha   90.00
_cell.angle_beta   90.00
_cell.angle_gamma   90.00
#
_symmetry.space_group_name_H-M   'P 1'
#
loop_
_entity.id
_entity.type
_entity.pdbx_description
1 polymer ?
#
loop_
_entity_poly.entity_id
_entity_poly.type
_entity_poly.pdbx_seq_one_letter_code
_entity_poly.pdbx_strand_id
1 'polypeptide(L)' 'MIEFMELPFKKDALEPYISAKTIEFHYGKHHKAYVDKVNELIAGTEFDEMDLEEIIDALYGNADLAVL' A
#
# COMPACT_ATOMS: atom_id res chain seq x y z
N MET A 1 -11.31 -3.52 -0.27
CA MET A 1 -10.29 -2.77 -1.07
C MET A 1 -9.46 -1.83 -0.23
N ILE A 2 -8.13 -1.87 -0.39
CA ILE A 2 -7.17 -1.10 0.41
C ILE A 2 -7.11 0.36 -0.03
N GLU A 3 -7.22 1.29 0.91
CA GLU A 3 -7.22 2.71 0.63
C GLU A 3 -5.81 3.33 0.65
N PHE A 4 -5.52 4.18 -0.34
CA PHE A 4 -4.33 5.04 -0.33
C PHE A 4 -4.71 6.40 0.29
N MET A 5 -4.33 6.60 1.56
CA MET A 5 -4.64 7.83 2.27
C MET A 5 -3.84 9.03 1.73
N GLU A 6 -4.33 10.25 1.95
CA GLU A 6 -3.56 11.46 1.68
C GLU A 6 -2.65 11.79 2.87
N LEU A 7 -1.49 12.40 2.60
CA LEU A 7 -0.61 12.83 3.68
C LEU A 7 -1.27 13.95 4.50
N PRO A 8 -1.17 13.92 5.84
CA PRO A 8 -1.71 14.98 6.70
C PRO A 8 -0.83 16.25 6.71
N PHE A 9 0.21 16.30 5.87
CA PHE A 9 1.16 17.41 5.77
C PHE A 9 1.59 17.64 4.33
N LYS A 10 2.08 18.85 4.04
CA LYS A 10 2.60 19.22 2.72
C LYS A 10 3.89 18.46 2.38
N LYS A 11 4.14 18.18 1.11
CA LYS A 11 5.29 17.38 0.65
C LYS A 11 6.66 17.93 1.11
N ASP A 12 6.76 19.24 1.35
CA ASP A 12 7.97 19.95 1.79
C ASP A 12 8.07 20.12 3.32
N ALA A 13 7.10 19.62 4.10
CA ALA A 13 7.02 19.85 5.55
C ALA A 13 8.21 19.28 6.36
N LEU A 14 9.02 18.40 5.74
CA LEU A 14 10.16 17.73 6.39
C LEU A 14 11.52 18.28 5.93
N GLU A 15 11.55 19.35 5.15
CA GLU A 15 12.79 20.00 4.74
C GLU A 15 13.51 20.68 5.93
N PRO A 16 14.87 20.75 5.92
CA PRO A 16 15.78 20.27 4.87
C PRO A 16 16.16 18.77 5.02
N TYR A 17 15.59 18.06 6.00
CA TYR A 17 16.01 16.69 6.32
C TYR A 17 15.51 15.66 5.32
N ILE A 18 14.28 15.83 4.83
CA ILE A 18 13.70 15.01 3.77
C ILE A 18 13.13 15.95 2.71
N SER A 19 13.65 15.85 1.49
CA SER A 19 13.21 16.70 0.39
C SER A 19 11.80 16.39 -0.06
N ALA A 20 11.09 17.39 -0.60
CA ALA A 20 9.79 17.18 -1.23
C ALA A 20 9.84 16.14 -2.37
N LYS A 21 10.96 16.11 -3.12
CA LYS A 21 11.20 15.10 -4.17
C LYS A 21 11.24 13.69 -3.59
N THR A 22 11.88 13.50 -2.43
CA THR A 22 11.92 12.19 -1.76
C THR A 22 10.51 11.72 -1.41
N ILE A 23 9.67 12.59 -0.83
CA ILE A 23 8.28 12.26 -0.49
C ILE A 23 7.45 11.97 -1.75
N GLU A 24 7.61 12.74 -2.83
CA GLU A 24 6.91 12.50 -4.09
C GLU A 24 7.22 11.12 -4.69
N PHE A 25 8.50 10.72 -4.68
CA PHE A 25 8.89 9.40 -5.20
C PHE A 25 8.45 8.26 -4.27
N HIS A 26 8.70 8.34 -2.97
CA HIS A 26 8.47 7.20 -2.08
C HIS A 26 6.99 7.04 -1.73
N TYR A 27 6.30 8.13 -1.39
CA TYR A 27 4.88 8.09 -1.06
C TYR A 27 4.02 8.15 -2.33
N GLY A 28 4.22 9.20 -3.14
CA GLY A 28 3.36 9.48 -4.28
C GLY A 28 3.47 8.48 -5.43
N LYS A 29 4.63 7.81 -5.58
CA LYS A 29 4.82 6.77 -6.61
C LYS A 29 4.92 5.37 -6.03
N HIS A 30 5.94 5.06 -5.23
CA HIS A 30 6.21 3.68 -4.81
C HIS A 30 5.12 3.13 -3.88
N HIS A 31 4.78 3.84 -2.80
CA HIS A 31 3.74 3.39 -1.88
C HIS A 31 2.39 3.28 -2.57
N LYS A 32 2.00 4.28 -3.36
CA LYS A 32 0.78 4.21 -4.18
C LYS A 32 0.76 2.98 -5.10
N ALA A 33 1.86 2.72 -5.81
CA ALA A 33 1.95 1.56 -6.71
C ALA A 33 1.81 0.23 -5.97
N TYR A 34 2.29 0.14 -4.72
CA TYR A 34 2.08 -1.05 -3.88
C TYR A 34 0.61 -1.22 -3.49
N VAL A 35 -0.08 -0.15 -3.08
CA VAL A 35 -1.52 -0.20 -2.78
C VAL A 35 -2.33 -0.59 -4.02
N ASP A 36 -2.05 0.07 -5.16
CA ASP A 36 -2.71 -0.24 -6.43
C ASP A 36 -2.49 -1.72 -6.82
N LYS A 37 -1.27 -2.24 -6.66
CA LYS A 37 -0.94 -3.63 -7.00
C LYS A 37 -1.61 -4.65 -6.08
N VAL A 38 -1.68 -4.39 -4.77
CA VAL A 38 -2.43 -5.26 -3.84
C VAL A 38 -3.89 -5.33 -4.26
N ASN A 39 -4.53 -4.19 -4.52
CA ASN A 39 -5.91 -4.14 -4.99
C ASN A 39 -6.13 -4.89 -6.31
N GLU A 40 -5.19 -4.80 -7.27
CA GLU A 40 -5.24 -5.58 -8.51
C GLU A 40 -5.20 -7.09 -8.26
N LEU A 41 -4.36 -7.55 -7.32
CA LEU A 41 -4.17 -8.97 -7.03
C LEU A 41 -5.34 -9.59 -6.24
N ILE A 42 -5.97 -8.82 -5.35
CA ILE A 42 -7.08 -9.33 -4.51
C ILE A 42 -8.46 -9.21 -5.18
N ALA A 43 -8.59 -8.46 -6.27
CA ALA A 43 -9.86 -8.20 -6.93
C ALA A 43 -10.57 -9.51 -7.35
N GLY A 44 -11.81 -9.71 -6.88
CA GLY A 44 -12.61 -10.89 -7.17
C GLY A 44 -12.15 -12.17 -6.45
N THR A 45 -11.21 -12.07 -5.52
CA THR A 45 -10.80 -13.15 -4.61
C THR A 45 -11.57 -13.06 -3.29
N GLU A 46 -11.38 -14.01 -2.38
CA GLU A 46 -11.96 -13.92 -1.02
C GLU A 46 -11.38 -12.75 -0.20
N PHE A 47 -10.23 -12.21 -0.61
CA PHE A 47 -9.53 -11.12 0.08
C PHE A 47 -10.05 -9.72 -0.27
N ASP A 48 -10.90 -9.57 -1.30
CA ASP A 48 -11.39 -8.27 -1.79
C ASP A 48 -12.20 -7.50 -0.71
N GLU A 49 -12.93 -8.27 0.10
CA GLU A 49 -13.83 -7.81 1.17
C GLU A 49 -13.15 -7.74 2.55
N MET A 50 -11.87 -8.11 2.65
CA MET A 50 -11.12 -8.13 3.91
C MET A 50 -10.34 -6.83 4.14
N ASP A 51 -10.09 -6.52 5.41
CA ASP A 51 -9.16 -5.47 5.80
C ASP A 51 -7.70 -5.93 5.61
N LEU A 52 -6.76 -4.99 5.46
CA LEU A 52 -5.36 -5.31 5.16
C LEU A 52 -4.73 -6.25 6.18
N GLU A 53 -4.99 -6.01 7.47
CA GLU A 53 -4.51 -6.83 8.58
C GLU A 53 -5.02 -8.27 8.49
N GLU A 54 -6.29 -8.47 8.12
CA GLU A 54 -6.89 -9.80 7.96
C GLU A 54 -6.24 -10.56 6.80
N ILE A 55 -5.98 -9.87 5.69
CA ILE A 55 -5.26 -10.44 4.53
C ILE A 55 -3.84 -10.86 4.94
N ILE A 56 -3.13 -10.02 5.70
CA ILE A 56 -1.78 -10.33 6.19
C ILE A 56 -1.80 -11.57 7.07
N ASP A 57 -2.72 -11.65 8.03
CA ASP A 57 -2.85 -12.78 8.94
C ASP A 57 -3.22 -14.08 8.21
N ALA A 58 -4.09 -14.00 7.18
CA ALA A 58 -4.49 -15.15 6.37
C ALA A 58 -3.33 -15.70 5.50
N LEU A 59 -2.49 -14.82 4.95
CA LEU A 59 -1.39 -15.18 4.06
C LEU A 59 -0.07 -15.50 4.80
N TYR A 60 0.05 -15.08 6.06
CA TYR A 60 1.27 -15.28 6.84
C TYR A 60 1.64 -16.77 6.94
N GLY A 61 2.83 -17.11 6.42
CA GLY A 61 3.35 -18.47 6.43
C GLY A 61 2.65 -19.44 5.48
N ASN A 62 1.73 -18.96 4.63
CA ASN A 62 0.98 -19.79 3.69
C ASN A 62 1.26 -19.38 2.24
N ALA A 63 2.40 -19.84 1.71
CA ALA A 63 2.86 -19.50 0.36
C ALA A 63 1.94 -20.03 -0.76
N ASP A 64 1.13 -21.06 -0.48
CA ASP A 64 0.23 -21.65 -1.47
C ASP A 64 -1.00 -20.77 -1.74
N LEU A 65 -1.38 -19.91 -0.80
CA LEU A 65 -2.43 -18.90 -0.97
C LEU A 65 -1.92 -17.61 -1.66
N ALA A 66 -0.60 -17.44 -1.74
CA ALA A 66 0.04 -16.26 -2.32
C ALA A 66 0.24 -16.34 -3.85
N VAL A 67 -0.23 -17.41 -4.52
CA VAL A 67 -0.03 -17.66 -5.97
C VAL A 67 -1.25 -17.24 -6.81
N LEU A 68 -1.91 -16.14 -6.42
CA LEU A 68 -2.95 -15.48 -7.23
C LEU A 68 -2.32 -14.45 -8.18
#